data_AF-A0A136LA68-F1
#
_entry.id   AF-A0A136LA68-F1
#
_cell.length_a   1.000
_cell.length_b   1.000
_cell.length_c   1.000
_cell.angle_alpha   90.00
_cell.angle_beta   90.00
_cell.angle_gamma   90.00
#
_symmetry.space_group_name_H-M   'P 1'
#
loop_
_entity.id
_entity.type
_entity.pdbx_description
1 polymer ?
#
loop_
_entity_poly.entity_id
_entity_poly.type
_entity_poly.pdbx_seq_one_letter_code
_entity_poly.pdbx_strand_id
1 'polypeptide(L)'
;MFRKVSLLVFTVLSLFTIPAAFAQEDAPEGTNALPFNIESVTASSIDSNIMLDVVATWPTGCQDLPVVLTQTVDRDRITVELTQEVAPLQPCPMMLRFFEGQILIAGDFAPGLYTVDLNGATAEVQVGDPSEATPFPEVAIPANGPAMPIQVDEVFSIATLSIPAQVRVSVTGTLPTGCTGFPIEISQRIEDDTVAITINQITAENAACIAMIVPYQVLIPLWGAFDTIPTVTVNGVAETGASDGETQTGTDTRMPIFVENVLPLTTRSIPAQIVLIVTGTLQTGCADLPIEVTQARDGANVNVEIVQIVPEDQACPMMIVPYEEHIRLDGDFWGDTFNITVNGFAVEPLPLGVE
;
A
#
# COMPACT_ATOMS: atom_id res chain seq x y z
N MET A 1 -10.41 -68.09 46.83
CA MET A 1 -9.44 -68.27 45.73
C MET A 1 -10.15 -67.96 44.41
N PHE A 2 -10.31 -66.67 44.09
CA PHE A 2 -10.74 -66.21 42.78
C PHE A 2 -10.00 -64.89 42.50
N ARG A 3 -9.42 -64.84 41.31
CA ARG A 3 -8.52 -63.82 40.79
C ARG A 3 -9.32 -62.97 39.79
N LYS A 4 -8.85 -61.75 39.49
CA LYS A 4 -9.19 -60.85 38.37
C LYS A 4 -10.25 -59.78 38.68
N VAL A 5 -10.18 -58.55 38.14
CA VAL A 5 -9.24 -57.88 37.22
C VAL A 5 -9.45 -56.37 37.42
N SER A 6 -8.36 -55.60 37.48
CA SER A 6 -8.39 -54.15 37.46
C SER A 6 -8.63 -53.70 36.01
N LEU A 7 -9.77 -53.05 35.76
CA LEU A 7 -10.07 -52.42 34.48
C LEU A 7 -9.50 -50.98 34.50
N LEU A 8 -8.37 -50.79 33.82
CA LEU A 8 -7.78 -49.46 33.60
C LEU A 8 -8.41 -48.89 32.32
N VAL A 9 -9.26 -47.87 32.46
CA VAL A 9 -9.87 -47.16 31.33
C VAL A 9 -8.85 -46.11 30.86
N PHE A 10 -8.20 -46.37 29.72
CA PHE A 10 -7.45 -45.37 28.97
C PHE A 10 -8.44 -44.59 28.10
N THR A 11 -8.72 -43.35 28.48
CA THR A 11 -9.44 -42.40 27.61
C THR A 11 -8.45 -41.92 26.56
N VAL A 12 -8.57 -42.45 25.33
CA VAL A 12 -7.85 -41.94 24.16
C VAL A 12 -8.50 -40.61 23.79
N LEU A 13 -7.83 -39.51 24.11
CA LEU A 13 -8.20 -38.18 23.66
C LEU A 13 -7.79 -38.08 22.18
N SER A 14 -8.74 -38.31 21.28
CA SER A 14 -8.57 -38.11 19.84
C SER A 14 -8.44 -36.62 19.56
N LEU A 15 -7.24 -36.20 19.14
CA LEU A 15 -7.01 -34.93 18.44
C LEU A 15 -7.77 -35.00 17.11
N PHE A 16 -8.91 -34.32 17.02
CA PHE A 16 -9.54 -34.01 15.73
C PHE A 16 -8.77 -32.84 15.13
N THR A 17 -7.95 -33.13 14.13
CA THR A 17 -7.50 -32.14 13.15
C THR A 17 -8.71 -31.77 12.29
N ILE A 18 -9.19 -30.53 12.42
CA ILE A 18 -10.16 -29.95 11.49
C ILE A 18 -9.36 -29.52 10.25
N PRO A 19 -9.55 -30.13 9.06
CA PRO A 19 -8.99 -29.55 7.85
C PRO A 19 -9.65 -28.21 7.58
N ALA A 20 -8.85 -27.20 7.23
CA ALA A 20 -9.31 -25.92 6.71
C ALA A 20 -10.02 -26.16 5.37
N ALA A 21 -11.32 -26.45 5.43
CA ALA A 21 -12.20 -26.39 4.27
C ALA A 21 -12.67 -24.94 4.16
N PHE A 22 -12.04 -24.17 3.26
CA PHE A 22 -12.68 -22.97 2.73
C PHE A 22 -14.01 -23.42 2.13
N ALA A 23 -15.11 -22.91 2.67
CA ALA A 23 -16.43 -23.12 2.09
C ALA A 23 -16.44 -22.40 0.74
N GLN A 24 -16.29 -23.17 -0.33
CA GLN A 24 -16.53 -22.71 -1.69
C GLN A 24 -18.05 -22.51 -1.81
N GLU A 25 -18.51 -21.28 -1.60
CA GLU A 25 -19.89 -20.91 -1.85
C GLU A 25 -20.10 -20.99 -3.36
N ASP A 26 -20.94 -21.92 -3.81
CA ASP A 26 -21.24 -22.09 -5.23
C ASP A 26 -21.76 -20.75 -5.78
N ALA A 27 -21.01 -20.18 -6.74
CA ALA A 27 -21.37 -18.91 -7.35
C ALA A 27 -22.80 -18.97 -7.91
N PRO A 28 -23.61 -17.91 -7.75
CA PRO A 28 -24.98 -17.89 -8.25
C PRO A 28 -24.99 -18.16 -9.76
N GLU A 29 -25.81 -19.12 -10.19
CA GLU A 29 -25.90 -19.52 -11.60
C GLU A 29 -26.03 -18.30 -12.52
N GLY A 30 -24.98 -18.05 -13.30
CA GLY A 30 -24.93 -17.01 -14.32
C GLY A 30 -23.91 -15.90 -14.12
N THR A 31 -23.08 -15.86 -13.07
CA THR A 31 -21.97 -14.89 -13.03
C THR A 31 -20.87 -15.25 -14.03
N ASN A 32 -20.33 -14.25 -14.72
CA ASN A 32 -19.12 -14.40 -15.53
C ASN A 32 -17.91 -13.98 -14.69
N ALA A 33 -16.92 -14.86 -14.57
CA ALA A 33 -15.63 -14.52 -13.99
C ALA A 33 -14.72 -13.95 -15.08
N LEU A 34 -14.37 -12.67 -14.98
CA LEU A 34 -13.47 -11.99 -15.91
C LEU A 34 -12.08 -11.83 -15.27
N PRO A 35 -10.99 -12.32 -15.89
CA PRO A 35 -9.66 -12.24 -15.30
C PRO A 35 -9.10 -10.82 -15.36
N PHE A 36 -8.40 -10.42 -14.29
CA PHE A 36 -7.59 -9.20 -14.31
C PHE A 36 -6.45 -9.34 -15.32
N ASN A 37 -6.10 -8.24 -15.99
CA ASN A 37 -4.91 -8.18 -16.83
C ASN A 37 -3.72 -7.73 -15.98
N ILE A 38 -2.85 -8.66 -15.62
CA ILE A 38 -1.73 -8.41 -14.72
C ILE A 38 -0.56 -7.82 -15.51
N GLU A 39 -0.14 -6.63 -15.13
CA GLU A 39 0.98 -5.92 -15.76
C GLU A 39 2.30 -6.30 -15.10
N SER A 40 2.31 -6.38 -13.76
CA SER A 40 3.44 -6.87 -12.99
C SER A 40 2.98 -7.53 -11.68
N VAL A 41 3.81 -8.47 -11.21
CA VAL A 41 3.66 -9.11 -9.91
C VAL A 41 5.05 -9.31 -9.31
N THR A 42 5.21 -8.92 -8.05
CA THR A 42 6.36 -9.30 -7.22
C THR A 42 5.85 -10.12 -6.04
N ALA A 43 6.72 -10.95 -5.47
CA ALA A 43 6.36 -11.81 -4.36
C ALA A 43 7.41 -11.72 -3.24
N SER A 44 6.94 -11.64 -2.00
CA SER A 44 7.78 -11.63 -0.80
C SER A 44 7.20 -12.57 0.26
N SER A 45 8.04 -13.09 1.14
CA SER A 45 7.60 -13.97 2.23
C SER A 45 7.46 -13.18 3.52
N ILE A 46 6.33 -13.30 4.21
CA ILE A 46 6.04 -12.66 5.51
C ILE A 46 5.39 -13.71 6.42
N ASP A 47 6.05 -14.05 7.54
CA ASP A 47 5.54 -15.01 8.55
C ASP A 47 5.06 -16.35 7.97
N SER A 48 5.83 -16.92 7.04
CA SER A 48 5.49 -18.15 6.28
C SER A 48 4.32 -18.02 5.30
N ASN A 49 3.75 -16.83 5.12
CA ASN A 49 2.81 -16.50 4.05
C ASN A 49 3.56 -15.82 2.89
N ILE A 50 2.91 -15.73 1.74
CA ILE A 50 3.45 -15.01 0.57
C ILE A 50 2.62 -13.76 0.34
N MET A 51 3.26 -12.59 0.35
CA MET A 51 2.65 -11.33 -0.06
C MET A 51 2.98 -11.05 -1.51
N LEU A 52 1.97 -10.76 -2.32
CA LEU A 52 2.15 -10.28 -3.68
C LEU A 52 1.92 -8.77 -3.74
N ASP A 53 2.82 -8.02 -4.38
CA ASP A 53 2.51 -6.67 -4.84
C ASP A 53 2.11 -6.77 -6.32
N VAL A 54 0.93 -6.26 -6.65
CA VAL A 54 0.29 -6.47 -7.95
C VAL A 54 -0.05 -5.14 -8.59
N VAL A 55 0.38 -4.97 -9.84
CA VAL A 55 -0.10 -3.91 -10.73
C VAL A 55 -0.88 -4.57 -11.87
N ALA A 56 -2.12 -4.15 -12.06
CA ALA A 56 -3.02 -4.74 -13.04
C ALA A 56 -4.01 -3.71 -13.60
N THR A 57 -4.76 -4.13 -14.60
CA THR A 57 -5.93 -3.38 -15.10
C THR A 57 -7.20 -4.18 -14.84
N TRP A 58 -8.23 -3.50 -14.31
CA TRP A 58 -9.55 -4.09 -14.08
C TRP A 58 -10.16 -4.60 -15.40
N PRO A 59 -10.82 -5.77 -15.40
CA PRO A 59 -11.46 -6.29 -16.60
C PRO A 59 -12.68 -5.47 -17.03
N THR A 60 -13.28 -4.72 -16.09
CA THR A 60 -14.40 -3.81 -16.35
C THR A 60 -14.22 -2.48 -15.62
N GLY A 61 -15.02 -1.46 -15.99
CA GLY A 61 -15.03 -0.19 -15.26
C GLY A 61 -15.89 -0.16 -13.98
N CYS A 62 -16.45 -1.29 -13.54
CA CYS A 62 -17.19 -1.37 -12.28
C CYS A 62 -16.24 -1.79 -11.15
N GLN A 63 -15.91 -0.91 -10.20
CA GLN A 63 -14.99 -1.25 -9.11
C GLN A 63 -15.68 -1.96 -7.94
N ASP A 64 -16.98 -1.74 -7.76
CA ASP A 64 -17.75 -2.26 -6.62
C ASP A 64 -18.20 -3.72 -6.80
N LEU A 65 -17.79 -4.37 -7.89
CA LEU A 65 -18.14 -5.76 -8.12
C LEU A 65 -17.19 -6.70 -7.36
N PRO A 66 -17.69 -7.85 -6.89
CA PRO A 66 -16.87 -8.82 -6.16
C PRO A 66 -15.63 -9.24 -6.94
N VAL A 67 -14.50 -9.23 -6.25
CA VAL A 67 -13.25 -9.81 -6.73
C VAL A 67 -13.09 -11.16 -6.05
N VAL A 68 -12.91 -12.19 -6.86
CA VAL A 68 -12.70 -13.56 -6.40
C VAL A 68 -11.26 -13.94 -6.68
N LEU A 69 -10.59 -14.38 -5.61
CA LEU A 69 -9.27 -14.96 -5.67
C LEU A 69 -9.40 -16.47 -5.47
N THR A 70 -8.93 -17.24 -6.43
CA THR A 70 -8.75 -18.68 -6.26
C THR A 70 -7.26 -19.02 -6.26
N GLN A 71 -6.90 -20.01 -5.47
CA GLN A 71 -5.52 -20.43 -5.32
C GLN A 71 -5.43 -21.95 -5.40
N THR A 72 -4.46 -22.44 -6.15
CA THR A 72 -4.07 -23.85 -6.18
C THR A 72 -2.58 -23.96 -5.92
N VAL A 73 -2.18 -24.86 -5.03
CA VAL A 73 -0.77 -25.14 -4.73
C VAL A 73 -0.44 -26.54 -5.26
N ASP A 74 0.49 -26.62 -6.21
CA ASP A 74 1.06 -27.89 -6.69
C ASP A 74 2.58 -27.87 -6.47
N ARG A 75 3.01 -28.52 -5.39
CA ARG A 75 4.41 -28.57 -4.94
C ARG A 75 5.00 -27.17 -4.71
N ASP A 76 5.87 -26.74 -5.61
CA ASP A 76 6.62 -25.48 -5.64
C ASP A 76 5.96 -24.42 -6.52
N ARG A 77 4.84 -24.74 -7.18
CA ARG A 77 4.08 -23.80 -7.98
C ARG A 77 2.77 -23.42 -7.30
N ILE A 78 2.53 -22.11 -7.19
CA ILE A 78 1.30 -21.55 -6.66
C ILE A 78 0.61 -20.83 -7.81
N THR A 79 -0.55 -21.32 -8.23
CA THR A 79 -1.39 -20.66 -9.24
C THR A 79 -2.47 -19.87 -8.52
N VAL A 80 -2.53 -18.58 -8.81
CA VAL A 80 -3.52 -17.64 -8.29
C VAL A 80 -4.33 -17.11 -9.47
N GLU A 81 -5.65 -17.26 -9.41
CA GLU A 81 -6.56 -16.62 -10.36
C GLU A 81 -7.28 -15.47 -9.67
N LEU A 82 -7.02 -14.25 -10.15
CA LEU A 82 -7.71 -13.04 -9.73
C LEU A 82 -8.76 -12.68 -10.77
N THR A 83 -10.03 -12.81 -10.40
CA THR A 83 -11.17 -12.59 -11.30
C THR A 83 -12.16 -11.62 -10.70
N GLN A 84 -12.90 -10.92 -11.56
CA GLN A 84 -14.04 -10.10 -11.18
C GLN A 84 -15.33 -10.82 -11.58
N GLU A 85 -16.26 -10.97 -10.65
CA GLU A 85 -17.58 -11.53 -10.94
C GLU A 85 -18.53 -10.47 -11.47
N VAL A 86 -19.03 -10.70 -12.68
CA VAL A 86 -19.94 -9.78 -13.36
C VAL A 86 -21.23 -10.49 -13.71
N ALA A 87 -22.37 -9.96 -13.24
CA ALA A 87 -23.67 -10.46 -13.66
C ALA A 87 -23.87 -10.20 -15.17
N PRO A 88 -24.53 -11.09 -15.94
CA PRO A 88 -24.57 -11.02 -17.42
C PRO A 88 -25.14 -9.74 -18.00
N LEU A 89 -25.97 -9.03 -17.23
CA LEU A 89 -26.65 -7.81 -17.63
C LEU A 89 -26.17 -6.58 -16.85
N GLN A 90 -25.08 -6.69 -16.09
CA GLN A 90 -24.53 -5.57 -15.34
C GLN A 90 -23.92 -4.55 -16.31
N PRO A 91 -24.42 -3.31 -16.38
CA PRO A 91 -23.85 -2.29 -17.25
C PRO A 91 -22.58 -1.72 -16.62
N CYS A 92 -21.41 -2.14 -17.11
CA CYS A 92 -20.13 -1.58 -16.71
C CYS A 92 -19.59 -0.60 -17.76
N PRO A 93 -19.07 0.56 -17.35
CA PRO A 93 -18.43 1.47 -18.28
C PRO A 93 -17.19 0.82 -18.89
N MET A 94 -16.97 1.01 -20.19
CA MET A 94 -15.75 0.58 -20.89
C MET A 94 -14.63 1.58 -20.61
N MET A 95 -14.15 1.63 -19.38
CA MET A 95 -13.01 2.45 -18.98
C MET A 95 -11.95 1.53 -18.37
N LEU A 96 -10.74 1.56 -18.94
CA LEU A 96 -9.59 0.89 -18.33
C LEU A 96 -9.26 1.63 -17.04
N ARG A 97 -9.22 0.89 -15.93
CA ARG A 97 -8.80 1.40 -14.63
C ARG A 97 -7.66 0.55 -14.12
N PHE A 98 -6.67 1.22 -13.54
CA PHE A 98 -5.55 0.56 -12.91
C PHE A 98 -5.95 0.01 -11.54
N PHE A 99 -5.34 -1.10 -11.17
CA PHE A 99 -5.40 -1.76 -9.88
C PHE A 99 -3.96 -1.86 -9.39
N GLU A 100 -3.70 -1.29 -8.23
CA GLU A 100 -2.46 -1.47 -7.50
C GLU A 100 -2.83 -1.93 -6.10
N GLY A 101 -2.28 -3.07 -5.66
CA GLY A 101 -2.68 -3.65 -4.39
C GLY A 101 -1.80 -4.79 -3.94
N GLN A 102 -1.96 -5.14 -2.67
CA GLN A 102 -1.25 -6.24 -2.05
C GLN A 102 -2.19 -7.43 -1.83
N ILE A 103 -1.74 -8.63 -2.18
CA ILE A 103 -2.49 -9.88 -2.02
C ILE A 103 -1.72 -10.81 -1.10
N LEU A 104 -2.30 -11.11 0.07
CA LEU A 104 -1.74 -12.09 0.98
C LEU A 104 -2.23 -13.50 0.60
N ILE A 105 -1.30 -14.34 0.18
CA ILE A 105 -1.50 -15.76 -0.01
C ILE A 105 -1.20 -16.46 1.32
N ALA A 106 -2.25 -16.84 2.04
CA ALA A 106 -2.12 -17.60 3.27
C ALA A 106 -1.94 -19.10 2.98
N GLY A 107 -1.03 -19.76 3.69
CA GLY A 107 -0.82 -21.20 3.55
C GLY A 107 0.28 -21.75 4.44
N ASP A 108 0.22 -23.05 4.71
CA ASP A 108 1.28 -23.78 5.40
C ASP A 108 2.40 -24.13 4.40
N PHE A 109 3.10 -23.12 3.90
CA PHE A 109 4.20 -23.30 2.96
C PHE A 109 5.42 -23.87 3.69
N ALA A 110 5.95 -24.99 3.18
CA ALA A 110 7.22 -25.51 3.66
C ALA A 110 8.35 -24.56 3.24
N PRO A 111 9.47 -24.47 3.99
CA PRO A 111 10.63 -23.71 3.54
C PRO A 111 11.11 -24.15 2.15
N GLY A 112 11.28 -23.21 1.21
CA GLY A 112 11.63 -23.50 -0.17
C GLY A 112 11.44 -22.32 -1.13
N LEU A 113 11.92 -22.48 -2.36
CA LEU A 113 11.67 -21.56 -3.47
C LEU A 113 10.34 -21.93 -4.13
N TYR A 114 9.47 -20.95 -4.32
CA TYR A 114 8.17 -21.10 -4.97
C TYR A 114 8.09 -20.19 -6.19
N THR A 115 7.39 -20.67 -7.23
CA THR A 115 6.95 -19.84 -8.35
C THR A 115 5.46 -19.54 -8.18
N VAL A 116 5.11 -18.27 -8.05
CA VAL A 116 3.73 -17.79 -8.05
C VAL A 116 3.33 -17.38 -9.46
N ASP A 117 2.21 -17.90 -9.96
CA ASP A 117 1.62 -17.58 -11.26
C ASP A 117 0.26 -16.91 -11.01
N LEU A 118 0.19 -15.60 -11.21
CA LEU A 118 -1.00 -14.76 -11.06
C LEU A 118 -1.55 -14.41 -12.45
N ASN A 119 -2.64 -15.06 -12.86
CA ASN A 119 -3.25 -14.91 -14.19
C ASN A 119 -2.25 -14.96 -15.37
N GLY A 120 -1.20 -15.77 -15.28
CA GLY A 120 -0.16 -15.90 -16.30
C GLY A 120 1.10 -15.05 -16.08
N ALA A 121 1.08 -14.10 -15.14
CA ALA A 121 2.27 -13.35 -14.72
C ALA A 121 2.97 -14.10 -13.58
N THR A 122 4.29 -14.28 -13.67
CA THR A 122 5.04 -15.12 -12.72
C THR A 122 6.01 -14.34 -11.83
N ALA A 123 6.08 -14.67 -10.54
CA ALA A 123 7.08 -14.19 -9.59
C ALA A 123 7.71 -15.35 -8.81
N GLU A 124 8.97 -15.20 -8.40
CA GLU A 124 9.65 -16.18 -7.53
C GLU A 124 9.73 -15.65 -6.10
N VAL A 125 9.53 -16.54 -5.12
CA VAL A 125 9.58 -16.20 -3.69
C VAL A 125 10.22 -17.32 -2.88
N GLN A 126 11.14 -16.96 -2.00
CA GLN A 126 11.72 -17.88 -1.03
C GLN A 126 10.93 -17.80 0.27
N VAL A 127 10.33 -18.92 0.70
CA VAL A 127 9.62 -19.05 1.98
C VAL A 127 10.51 -19.79 2.99
N GLY A 128 10.53 -19.36 4.27
CA GLY A 128 11.31 -20.00 5.34
C GLY A 128 12.58 -19.24 5.78
N ASP A 129 13.39 -19.86 6.64
CA ASP A 129 14.44 -19.20 7.45
C ASP A 129 15.43 -18.36 6.61
N PRO A 130 15.47 -17.02 6.80
CA PRO A 130 16.33 -16.11 6.05
C PRO A 130 17.82 -16.29 6.34
N SER A 131 18.21 -17.14 7.30
CA SER A 131 19.63 -17.46 7.57
C SER A 131 20.35 -18.11 6.37
N GLU A 132 19.61 -18.67 5.42
CA GLU A 132 20.12 -19.11 4.11
C GLU A 132 19.29 -18.52 2.98
N ALA A 133 18.89 -17.24 3.09
CA ALA A 133 18.47 -16.51 1.92
C ALA A 133 19.65 -16.48 0.94
N THR A 134 19.68 -17.40 -0.02
CA THR A 134 20.31 -17.10 -1.30
C THR A 134 19.71 -15.76 -1.72
N PRO A 135 20.54 -14.75 -2.03
CA PRO A 135 20.02 -13.47 -2.50
C PRO A 135 18.95 -13.77 -3.54
N PHE A 136 17.81 -13.07 -3.45
CA PHE A 136 16.74 -13.12 -4.45
C PHE A 136 17.38 -13.39 -5.81
N PRO A 137 16.84 -14.30 -6.64
CA PRO A 137 17.23 -14.32 -8.04
C PRO A 137 16.99 -12.89 -8.48
N GLU A 138 18.10 -12.17 -8.62
CA GLU A 138 18.13 -10.83 -9.14
C GLU A 138 17.36 -11.02 -10.42
N VAL A 139 16.14 -10.46 -10.50
CA VAL A 139 15.45 -10.33 -11.78
C VAL A 139 16.57 -9.87 -12.66
N ALA A 140 16.91 -10.66 -13.68
CA ALA A 140 17.96 -10.29 -14.60
C ALA A 140 17.40 -9.12 -15.41
N ILE A 141 17.24 -7.96 -14.74
CA ILE A 141 17.51 -6.66 -15.28
C ILE A 141 18.75 -6.94 -16.11
N PRO A 142 18.71 -6.80 -17.44
CA PRO A 142 19.88 -7.03 -18.25
C PRO A 142 21.01 -6.22 -17.61
N ALA A 143 21.91 -6.90 -16.90
CA ALA A 143 22.72 -6.33 -15.82
C ALA A 143 23.84 -5.41 -16.33
N ASN A 144 23.74 -5.00 -17.58
CA ASN A 144 24.72 -4.23 -18.31
C ASN A 144 24.07 -3.05 -19.04
N GLY A 145 22.85 -2.69 -18.67
CA GLY A 145 22.27 -1.43 -19.08
C GLY A 145 23.02 -0.25 -18.45
N PRO A 146 23.31 0.84 -19.19
CA PRO A 146 23.84 2.04 -18.55
C PRO A 146 22.81 2.58 -17.54
N ALA A 147 23.23 2.70 -16.28
CA ALA A 147 22.47 3.39 -15.25
C ALA A 147 22.48 4.90 -15.56
N MET A 148 21.31 5.47 -15.79
CA MET A 148 21.16 6.91 -16.00
C MET A 148 20.47 7.54 -14.79
N PRO A 149 21.09 8.52 -14.12
CA PRO A 149 20.50 9.15 -12.96
C PRO A 149 19.24 9.92 -13.38
N ILE A 150 18.15 9.70 -12.64
CA ILE A 150 16.95 10.51 -12.77
C ILE A 150 17.26 11.95 -12.35
N GLN A 151 16.81 12.92 -13.14
CA GLN A 151 16.92 14.33 -12.76
C GLN A 151 15.90 14.57 -11.65
N VAL A 152 16.38 14.92 -10.47
CA VAL A 152 15.53 15.20 -9.30
C VAL A 152 15.27 16.69 -9.27
N ASP A 153 14.00 17.07 -9.23
CA ASP A 153 13.56 18.46 -9.14
C ASP A 153 13.32 18.84 -7.67
N GLU A 154 12.60 17.99 -6.92
CA GLU A 154 12.28 18.22 -5.52
C GLU A 154 12.35 16.94 -4.68
N VAL A 155 12.75 17.10 -3.43
CA VAL A 155 12.83 16.04 -2.43
C VAL A 155 12.15 16.54 -1.17
N PHE A 156 11.21 15.76 -0.64
CA PHE A 156 10.47 16.08 0.58
C PHE A 156 10.31 14.85 1.49
N SER A 157 10.64 14.98 2.77
CA SER A 157 10.51 13.89 3.74
C SER A 157 9.19 14.01 4.53
N ILE A 158 8.45 12.91 4.60
CA ILE A 158 7.24 12.76 5.40
C ILE A 158 7.55 11.77 6.52
N ALA A 159 7.45 12.21 7.77
CA ALA A 159 7.65 11.36 8.93
C ALA A 159 6.35 11.16 9.70
N THR A 160 6.17 9.93 10.20
CA THR A 160 5.12 9.61 11.16
C THR A 160 5.53 10.06 12.57
N LEU A 161 4.55 10.38 13.41
CA LEU A 161 4.77 10.73 14.82
C LEU A 161 5.07 9.51 15.72
N SER A 162 5.42 8.35 15.16
CA SER A 162 5.78 7.16 15.93
C SER A 162 7.24 7.17 16.35
N ILE A 163 7.59 6.41 17.40
CA ILE A 163 8.99 6.14 17.77
C ILE A 163 9.21 4.63 17.69
N PRO A 164 10.10 4.14 16.80
CA PRO A 164 10.90 4.93 15.85
C PRO A 164 10.05 5.59 14.76
N ALA A 165 10.52 6.72 14.24
CA ALA A 165 9.84 7.44 13.17
C ALA A 165 9.92 6.62 11.87
N GLN A 166 8.77 6.34 11.27
CA GLN A 166 8.73 5.83 9.90
C GLN A 166 8.78 7.02 8.96
N VAL A 167 9.82 7.07 8.12
CA VAL A 167 10.08 8.17 7.18
C VAL A 167 9.88 7.68 5.75
N ARG A 168 9.13 8.46 4.97
CA ARG A 168 8.96 8.27 3.53
C ARG A 168 9.49 9.51 2.82
N VAL A 169 10.11 9.33 1.67
CA VAL A 169 10.66 10.43 0.87
C VAL A 169 9.87 10.53 -0.42
N SER A 170 9.17 11.65 -0.60
CA SER A 170 8.55 12.01 -1.86
C SER A 170 9.62 12.65 -2.76
N VAL A 171 9.77 12.11 -3.96
CA VAL A 171 10.72 12.60 -4.95
C VAL A 171 9.95 12.94 -6.21
N THR A 172 10.11 14.16 -6.71
CA THR A 172 9.64 14.57 -8.03
C THR A 172 10.83 14.89 -8.92
N GLY A 173 10.67 14.68 -10.22
CA GLY A 173 11.77 14.83 -11.16
C GLY A 173 11.36 14.54 -12.60
N THR A 174 12.37 14.28 -13.43
CA THR A 174 12.19 13.88 -14.82
C THR A 174 13.08 12.69 -15.19
N LEU A 175 12.51 11.75 -15.93
CA LEU A 175 13.28 10.62 -16.47
C LEU A 175 14.31 11.16 -17.47
N PRO A 176 15.53 10.60 -17.48
CA PRO A 176 16.57 11.02 -18.42
C PRO A 176 16.22 10.65 -19.86
N THR A 177 15.26 9.74 -20.06
CA THR A 177 14.79 9.30 -21.37
C THR A 177 13.27 9.32 -21.46
N GLY A 178 12.74 9.38 -22.69
CA GLY A 178 11.31 9.23 -22.97
C GLY A 178 10.76 7.81 -22.83
N CYS A 179 11.56 6.85 -22.34
CA CYS A 179 11.16 5.46 -22.21
C CYS A 179 10.62 5.18 -20.80
N THR A 180 9.31 5.02 -20.67
CA THR A 180 8.61 4.82 -19.38
C THR A 180 8.58 3.37 -18.89
N GLY A 181 9.16 2.41 -19.60
CA GLY A 181 9.10 0.97 -19.25
C GLY A 181 10.41 0.37 -18.75
N PHE A 182 11.46 1.19 -18.55
CA PHE A 182 12.74 0.67 -18.05
C PHE A 182 12.74 0.52 -16.54
N PRO A 183 13.41 -0.51 -15.99
CA PRO A 183 13.56 -0.69 -14.56
C PRO A 183 14.17 0.55 -13.89
N ILE A 184 13.63 0.90 -12.73
CA ILE A 184 14.20 1.91 -11.85
C ILE A 184 14.95 1.18 -10.73
N GLU A 185 16.22 1.50 -10.57
CA GLU A 185 17.05 1.05 -9.48
C GLU A 185 17.09 2.13 -8.40
N ILE A 186 16.70 1.76 -7.18
CA ILE A 186 16.76 2.64 -6.01
C ILE A 186 17.73 2.01 -5.02
N SER A 187 18.78 2.75 -4.65
CA SER A 187 19.70 2.35 -3.60
C SER A 187 19.74 3.40 -2.49
N GLN A 188 19.82 2.94 -1.25
CA GLN A 188 19.88 3.79 -0.06
C GLN A 188 21.17 3.50 0.69
N ARG A 189 21.84 4.55 1.16
CA ARG A 189 23.01 4.48 2.04
C ARG A 189 22.74 5.37 3.25
N ILE A 190 22.83 4.77 4.43
CA ILE A 190 22.57 5.45 5.70
C ILE A 190 23.92 5.66 6.39
N GLU A 191 24.24 6.90 6.71
CA GLU A 191 25.42 7.29 7.48
C GLU A 191 24.99 8.26 8.57
N ASP A 192 25.02 7.78 9.82
CA ASP A 192 24.55 8.52 10.99
C ASP A 192 23.11 9.04 10.78
N ASP A 193 22.88 10.35 10.82
CA ASP A 193 21.58 11.00 10.62
C ASP A 193 21.33 11.42 9.15
N THR A 194 22.16 10.97 8.20
CA THR A 194 22.02 11.30 6.78
C THR A 194 21.68 10.06 5.96
N VAL A 195 20.67 10.19 5.10
CA VAL A 195 20.29 9.15 4.13
C VAL A 195 20.55 9.65 2.72
N ALA A 196 21.44 8.97 2.01
CA ALA A 196 21.71 9.20 0.60
C ALA A 196 20.98 8.17 -0.25
N ILE A 197 20.07 8.64 -1.11
CA ILE A 197 19.30 7.85 -2.05
C ILE A 197 19.87 8.09 -3.45
N THR A 198 20.10 7.01 -4.19
CA THR A 198 20.40 7.08 -5.62
C THR A 198 19.28 6.41 -6.39
N ILE A 199 18.72 7.13 -7.37
CA ILE A 199 17.65 6.66 -8.25
C ILE A 199 18.15 6.69 -9.69
N ASN A 200 18.28 5.51 -10.29
CA ASN A 200 18.74 5.35 -11.66
C ASN A 200 17.67 4.68 -12.51
N GLN A 201 17.54 5.11 -13.76
CA GLN A 201 16.86 4.35 -14.78
C GLN A 201 17.86 3.42 -15.49
N ILE A 202 17.61 2.12 -15.49
CA ILE A 202 18.46 1.13 -16.14
C ILE A 202 17.95 0.89 -17.56
N THR A 203 18.65 1.42 -18.58
CA THR A 203 18.21 1.27 -19.98
C THR A 203 18.95 0.18 -20.72
N ALA A 204 18.44 -0.27 -21.86
CA ALA A 204 19.24 -1.12 -22.75
C ALA A 204 20.26 -0.26 -23.52
N GLU A 205 21.50 -0.76 -23.71
CA GLU A 205 22.58 -0.05 -24.44
C GLU A 205 22.16 0.50 -25.82
N ASN A 206 21.15 -0.11 -26.44
CA ASN A 206 20.65 0.26 -27.77
C ASN A 206 19.17 0.67 -27.77
N ALA A 207 18.63 1.11 -26.63
CA ALA A 207 17.27 1.60 -26.55
C ALA A 207 17.09 2.89 -27.38
N ALA A 208 16.25 2.82 -28.41
CA ALA A 208 15.86 3.99 -29.19
C ALA A 208 14.73 4.74 -28.47
N CYS A 209 15.10 5.55 -27.47
CA CYS A 209 14.14 6.41 -26.77
C CYS A 209 13.91 7.70 -27.54
N ILE A 210 12.65 8.11 -27.67
CA ILE A 210 12.33 9.45 -28.13
C ILE A 210 12.79 10.47 -27.07
N ALA A 211 13.36 11.59 -27.51
CA ALA A 211 13.72 12.68 -26.61
C ALA A 211 12.43 13.39 -26.16
N MET A 212 11.91 12.98 -25.01
CA MET A 212 10.73 13.55 -24.38
C MET A 212 11.02 13.71 -22.89
N ILE A 213 10.62 14.86 -22.33
CA ILE A 213 10.62 15.08 -20.89
C ILE A 213 9.45 14.28 -20.33
N VAL A 214 9.75 13.29 -19.48
CA VAL A 214 8.74 12.48 -18.82
C VAL A 214 8.82 12.77 -17.33
N PRO A 215 7.74 13.27 -16.71
CA PRO A 215 7.74 13.50 -15.27
C PRO A 215 7.88 12.17 -14.53
N TYR A 216 8.60 12.20 -13.43
CA TYR A 216 8.83 11.07 -12.54
C TYR A 216 8.43 11.47 -11.12
N GLN A 217 7.68 10.61 -10.45
CA GLN A 217 7.30 10.80 -9.05
C GLN A 217 7.34 9.44 -8.35
N VAL A 218 7.89 9.40 -7.14
CA VAL A 218 7.95 8.18 -6.33
C VAL A 218 7.95 8.51 -4.85
N LEU A 219 7.35 7.63 -4.06
CA LEU A 219 7.40 7.66 -2.60
C LEU A 219 8.31 6.52 -2.10
N ILE A 220 9.46 6.86 -1.52
CA ILE A 220 10.49 5.89 -1.12
C ILE A 220 10.45 5.72 0.39
N PRO A 221 10.11 4.53 0.93
CA PRO A 221 10.25 4.27 2.35
C PRO A 221 11.73 4.21 2.73
N LEU A 222 12.14 4.94 3.75
CA LEU A 222 13.50 4.83 4.28
C LEU A 222 13.64 3.56 5.11
N TRP A 223 14.72 2.82 4.88
CA TRP A 223 15.06 1.69 5.73
C TRP A 223 15.73 2.18 7.01
N GLY A 224 15.44 1.56 8.15
CA GLY A 224 16.04 1.91 9.44
C GLY A 224 15.04 2.40 10.48
N ALA A 225 15.55 2.61 11.69
CA ALA A 225 14.82 3.19 12.81
C ALA A 225 15.44 4.55 13.10
N PHE A 226 14.64 5.61 13.01
CA PHE A 226 15.11 6.97 13.20
C PHE A 226 14.50 7.57 14.47
N ASP A 227 15.34 8.08 15.37
CA ASP A 227 14.89 8.82 16.55
C ASP A 227 14.47 10.26 16.19
N THR A 228 15.00 10.79 15.08
CA THR A 228 14.68 12.09 14.48
C THR A 228 14.61 11.98 12.96
N ILE A 229 13.94 12.90 12.27
CA ILE A 229 13.90 12.89 10.80
C ILE A 229 15.33 13.04 10.25
N PRO A 230 15.85 12.08 9.47
CA PRO A 230 17.20 12.17 8.92
C PRO A 230 17.27 13.22 7.82
N THR A 231 18.45 13.78 7.59
CA THR A 231 18.70 14.61 6.40
C THR A 231 18.75 13.72 5.16
N VAL A 232 17.88 13.96 4.18
CA VAL A 232 17.83 13.14 2.96
C VAL A 232 18.49 13.86 1.79
N THR A 233 19.26 13.12 0.99
CA THR A 233 19.74 13.57 -0.33
C THR A 233 19.36 12.55 -1.38
N VAL A 234 18.86 12.99 -2.54
CA VAL A 234 18.48 12.11 -3.66
C VAL A 234 19.21 12.55 -4.92
N ASN A 235 20.05 11.68 -5.47
CA ASN A 235 20.93 11.98 -6.62
C ASN A 235 21.76 13.27 -6.42
N GLY A 236 22.15 13.56 -5.18
CA GLY A 236 22.90 14.76 -4.82
C GLY A 236 22.06 16.03 -4.61
N VAL A 237 20.74 15.97 -4.88
CA VAL A 237 19.79 17.02 -4.49
C VAL A 237 19.43 16.80 -3.03
N ALA A 238 19.83 17.73 -2.17
CA ALA A 238 19.40 17.69 -0.78
C ALA A 238 17.91 17.98 -0.69
N GLU A 239 17.25 17.39 0.29
CA GLU A 239 15.93 17.84 0.74
C GLU A 239 15.96 19.37 0.83
N THR A 240 14.97 20.01 0.22
CA THR A 240 14.73 21.44 0.43
C THR A 240 14.29 21.51 1.88
N GLY A 241 15.29 21.63 2.78
CA GLY A 241 15.18 21.22 4.17
C GLY A 241 13.85 21.68 4.73
N ALA A 242 13.14 20.77 5.41
CA ALA A 242 11.89 21.03 6.10
C ALA A 242 11.94 22.46 6.62
N SER A 243 11.34 23.38 5.86
CA SER A 243 11.59 24.80 6.08
C SER A 243 11.11 25.02 7.50
N ASP A 244 12.00 25.42 8.40
CA ASP A 244 11.69 25.74 9.80
C ASP A 244 10.62 26.82 9.78
N GLY A 245 9.35 26.45 9.61
CA GLY A 245 8.29 27.23 8.98
C GLY A 245 8.46 28.74 9.09
N GLU A 246 9.36 29.33 8.29
CA GLU A 246 9.35 30.75 8.07
C GLU A 246 8.13 30.90 7.20
N THR A 247 7.02 31.21 7.87
CA THR A 247 5.73 31.52 7.30
C THR A 247 6.01 32.44 6.13
N GLN A 248 6.04 31.89 4.92
CA GLN A 248 5.99 32.72 3.74
C GLN A 248 4.68 33.46 3.92
N THR A 249 4.75 34.76 4.15
CA THR A 249 3.59 35.64 4.24
C THR A 249 2.95 35.83 2.86
N GLY A 250 2.97 34.80 2.03
CA GLY A 250 1.96 34.60 0.99
C GLY A 250 0.68 34.16 1.69
N THR A 251 -0.45 34.69 1.27
CA THR A 251 -1.74 34.28 1.81
C THR A 251 -2.08 32.92 1.20
N ASP A 252 -1.54 31.84 1.77
CA ASP A 252 -1.90 30.51 1.29
C ASP A 252 -3.42 30.31 1.37
N THR A 253 -4.02 29.89 0.27
CA THR A 253 -5.44 29.62 0.21
C THR A 253 -5.68 28.21 0.71
N ARG A 254 -6.43 28.08 1.80
CA ARG A 254 -6.85 26.79 2.36
C ARG A 254 -8.13 26.32 1.69
N MET A 255 -8.05 25.23 0.93
CA MET A 255 -9.19 24.66 0.21
C MET A 255 -9.63 23.37 0.89
N PRO A 256 -10.85 23.29 1.48
CA PRO A 256 -11.31 22.07 2.11
C PRO A 256 -11.52 20.96 1.07
N ILE A 257 -11.05 19.76 1.40
CA ILE A 257 -11.31 18.57 0.57
C ILE A 257 -12.80 18.22 0.67
N PHE A 258 -13.39 17.86 -0.47
CA PHE A 258 -14.77 17.36 -0.48
C PHE A 258 -14.78 15.90 -0.06
N VAL A 259 -15.18 15.63 1.17
CA VAL A 259 -15.24 14.27 1.73
C VAL A 259 -16.50 13.55 1.25
N GLU A 260 -16.33 12.38 0.67
CA GLU A 260 -17.42 11.53 0.17
C GLU A 260 -17.74 10.38 1.12
N ASN A 261 -16.71 9.76 1.70
CA ASN A 261 -16.87 8.67 2.66
C ASN A 261 -15.77 8.70 3.72
N VAL A 262 -16.10 8.18 4.90
CA VAL A 262 -15.16 8.01 6.00
C VAL A 262 -15.42 6.65 6.63
N LEU A 263 -14.45 5.74 6.50
CA LEU A 263 -14.49 4.43 7.12
C LEU A 263 -13.55 4.40 8.33
N PRO A 264 -14.10 4.39 9.56
CA PRO A 264 -13.29 4.24 10.75
C PRO A 264 -12.87 2.79 10.98
N LEU A 265 -11.58 2.59 11.23
CA LEU A 265 -10.98 1.34 11.68
C LEU A 265 -10.50 1.51 13.13
N THR A 266 -10.81 0.52 13.96
CA THR A 266 -10.45 0.54 15.39
C THR A 266 -9.61 -0.68 15.74
N THR A 267 -8.59 -0.49 16.57
CA THR A 267 -7.80 -1.60 17.11
C THR A 267 -8.39 -2.11 18.42
N ARG A 268 -8.20 -3.39 18.73
CA ARG A 268 -8.61 -4.01 20.01
C ARG A 268 -7.65 -3.70 21.17
N SER A 269 -6.92 -2.59 21.11
CA SER A 269 -5.97 -2.19 22.15
C SER A 269 -6.63 -1.28 23.19
N ILE A 270 -6.02 -1.16 24.38
CA ILE A 270 -6.49 -0.25 25.43
C ILE A 270 -5.31 0.68 25.77
N PRO A 271 -5.40 1.99 25.46
CA PRO A 271 -6.52 2.68 24.81
C PRO A 271 -6.70 2.27 23.34
N ALA A 272 -7.93 2.38 22.82
CA ALA A 272 -8.19 2.05 21.43
C ALA A 272 -7.47 3.04 20.51
N GLN A 273 -6.93 2.53 19.40
CA GLN A 273 -6.39 3.37 18.32
C GLN A 273 -7.40 3.41 17.19
N ILE A 274 -7.69 4.60 16.67
CA ILE A 274 -8.64 4.83 15.59
C ILE A 274 -7.88 5.35 14.36
N VAL A 275 -8.10 4.72 13.21
CA VAL A 275 -7.61 5.17 11.90
C VAL A 275 -8.82 5.42 11.01
N LEU A 276 -8.87 6.57 10.35
CA LEU A 276 -9.91 6.92 9.40
C LEU A 276 -9.39 6.68 7.99
N ILE A 277 -10.08 5.87 7.20
CA ILE A 277 -9.90 5.83 5.75
C ILE A 277 -10.87 6.86 5.17
N VAL A 278 -10.32 7.98 4.68
CA VAL A 278 -11.10 9.09 4.15
C VAL A 278 -10.99 9.05 2.63
N THR A 279 -12.13 8.99 1.93
CA THR A 279 -12.17 9.16 0.47
C THR A 279 -12.97 10.39 0.10
N GLY A 280 -12.57 11.03 -1.00
CA GLY A 280 -13.19 12.25 -1.46
C GLY A 280 -12.61 12.76 -2.75
N THR A 281 -12.73 14.07 -2.97
CA THR A 281 -12.19 14.75 -4.15
C THR A 281 -11.54 16.08 -3.81
N LEU A 282 -10.40 16.34 -4.44
CA LEU A 282 -9.78 17.66 -4.50
C LEU A 282 -10.53 18.50 -5.53
N GLN A 283 -10.79 19.76 -5.16
CA GLN A 283 -11.44 20.73 -6.05
C GLN A 283 -10.44 21.41 -6.99
N THR A 284 -9.17 21.02 -6.93
CA THR A 284 -8.09 21.50 -7.78
C THR A 284 -7.44 20.33 -8.49
N GLY A 285 -6.88 20.59 -9.66
CA GLY A 285 -6.05 19.63 -10.39
C GLY A 285 -4.62 19.51 -9.90
N CYS A 286 -4.27 20.19 -8.82
CA CYS A 286 -2.95 20.12 -8.23
C CYS A 286 -2.93 19.02 -7.18
N ALA A 287 -2.87 17.76 -7.61
CA ALA A 287 -2.86 16.60 -6.71
C ALA A 287 -1.67 16.61 -5.74
N ASP A 288 -0.56 17.21 -6.17
CA ASP A 288 0.73 17.16 -5.48
C ASP A 288 0.92 18.25 -4.41
N LEU A 289 -0.06 19.15 -4.25
CA LEU A 289 0.05 20.21 -3.26
C LEU A 289 -0.09 19.67 -1.83
N PRO A 290 0.58 20.30 -0.85
CA PRO A 290 0.50 19.89 0.55
C PRO A 290 -0.93 19.82 1.06
N ILE A 291 -1.23 18.76 1.80
CA ILE A 291 -2.49 18.57 2.51
C ILE A 291 -2.20 18.70 4.00
N GLU A 292 -2.93 19.59 4.65
CA GLU A 292 -2.86 19.79 6.10
C GLU A 292 -4.06 19.10 6.75
N VAL A 293 -3.77 18.27 7.75
CA VAL A 293 -4.77 17.59 8.58
C VAL A 293 -4.70 18.15 9.99
N THR A 294 -5.77 18.81 10.42
CA THR A 294 -5.89 19.38 11.76
C THR A 294 -6.94 18.61 12.55
N GLN A 295 -6.61 18.22 13.77
CA GLN A 295 -7.50 17.47 14.65
C GLN A 295 -7.81 18.27 15.91
N ALA A 296 -9.08 18.30 16.28
CA ALA A 296 -9.55 18.92 17.52
C ALA A 296 -10.47 17.95 18.26
N ARG A 297 -10.25 17.81 19.56
CA ARG A 297 -11.07 16.94 20.42
C ARG A 297 -11.69 17.74 21.55
N ASP A 298 -13.00 17.56 21.73
CA ASP A 298 -13.77 18.06 22.86
C ASP A 298 -14.57 16.91 23.47
N GLY A 299 -13.97 16.27 24.49
CA GLY A 299 -14.52 15.10 25.15
C GLY A 299 -14.66 13.90 24.21
N ALA A 300 -15.90 13.55 23.90
CA ALA A 300 -16.29 12.45 23.00
C ALA A 300 -16.46 12.88 21.54
N ASN A 301 -16.35 14.18 21.24
CA ASN A 301 -16.44 14.69 19.88
C ASN A 301 -15.03 14.91 19.33
N VAL A 302 -14.75 14.37 18.15
CA VAL A 302 -13.52 14.54 17.40
C VAL A 302 -13.84 15.21 16.08
N ASN A 303 -13.24 16.35 15.83
CA ASN A 303 -13.33 17.05 14.55
C ASN A 303 -12.00 16.97 13.83
N VAL A 304 -12.03 16.48 12.59
CA VAL A 304 -10.90 16.42 11.68
C VAL A 304 -11.17 17.39 10.53
N GLU A 305 -10.24 18.30 10.30
CA GLU A 305 -10.24 19.22 9.18
C GLU A 305 -9.11 18.85 8.23
N ILE A 306 -9.44 18.64 6.97
CA ILE A 306 -8.51 18.29 5.90
C ILE A 306 -8.59 19.38 4.84
N VAL A 307 -7.50 20.11 4.68
CA VAL A 307 -7.43 21.21 3.70
C VAL A 307 -6.21 21.01 2.82
N GLN A 308 -6.39 21.30 1.53
CA GLN A 308 -5.28 21.47 0.61
C GLN A 308 -4.77 22.91 0.71
N ILE A 309 -3.46 23.07 0.85
CA ILE A 309 -2.79 24.38 0.91
C ILE A 309 -2.39 24.76 -0.50
N VAL A 310 -3.00 25.81 -1.04
CA VAL A 310 -2.76 26.30 -2.40
C VAL A 310 -2.04 27.64 -2.34
N PRO A 311 -0.77 27.72 -2.76
CA PRO A 311 -0.06 28.99 -2.87
C PRO A 311 -0.79 29.95 -3.81
N GLU A 312 -0.81 31.25 -3.50
CA GLU A 312 -1.51 32.27 -4.30
C GLU A 312 -1.00 32.38 -5.74
N ASP A 313 0.27 32.04 -5.97
CA ASP A 313 0.93 32.04 -7.28
C ASP A 313 0.84 30.70 -8.01
N GLN A 314 0.26 29.67 -7.38
CA GLN A 314 0.08 28.36 -7.98
C GLN A 314 -1.18 28.32 -8.86
N ALA A 315 -0.98 28.20 -10.17
CA ALA A 315 -2.06 28.00 -11.12
C ALA A 315 -2.47 26.51 -11.18
N CYS A 316 -3.63 26.18 -10.61
CA CYS A 316 -4.17 24.83 -10.68
C CYS A 316 -5.22 24.66 -11.79
N PRO A 317 -5.13 23.61 -12.62
CA PRO A 317 -6.20 23.31 -13.57
C PRO A 317 -7.48 22.96 -12.81
N MET A 318 -8.64 23.36 -13.35
CA MET A 318 -9.94 23.02 -12.76
C MET A 318 -10.33 21.60 -13.17
N MET A 319 -9.84 20.61 -12.43
CA MET A 319 -10.22 19.21 -12.57
C MET A 319 -10.45 18.58 -11.20
N ILE A 320 -11.35 17.60 -11.16
CA ILE A 320 -11.64 16.81 -9.98
C ILE A 320 -10.59 15.72 -9.90
N VAL A 321 -9.85 15.68 -8.80
CA VAL A 321 -8.86 14.62 -8.51
C VAL A 321 -9.38 13.78 -7.35
N PRO A 322 -9.48 12.45 -7.48
CA PRO A 322 -9.81 11.57 -6.36
C PRO A 322 -8.80 11.73 -5.22
N TYR A 323 -9.27 11.67 -3.99
CA TYR A 323 -8.47 11.74 -2.77
C TYR A 323 -8.76 10.52 -1.90
N GLU A 324 -7.71 9.89 -1.38
CA GLU A 324 -7.78 8.80 -0.41
C GLU A 324 -6.62 8.93 0.57
N GLU A 325 -6.91 8.90 1.87
CA GLU A 325 -5.89 9.04 2.92
C GLU A 325 -6.25 8.26 4.19
N HIS A 326 -5.22 7.79 4.89
CA HIS A 326 -5.36 7.03 6.14
C HIS A 326 -4.93 7.91 7.33
N ILE A 327 -5.90 8.53 7.99
CA ILE A 327 -5.66 9.49 9.07
C ILE A 327 -5.75 8.79 10.41
N ARG A 328 -4.63 8.68 11.12
CA ARG A 328 -4.62 8.23 12.51
C ARG A 328 -5.10 9.34 13.43
N LEU A 329 -6.08 9.03 14.28
CA LEU A 329 -6.57 9.99 15.26
C LEU A 329 -5.61 10.12 16.44
N ASP A 330 -5.35 11.36 16.84
CA ASP A 330 -4.46 11.67 17.96
C ASP A 330 -5.15 11.52 19.32
N GLY A 331 -4.42 10.95 20.28
CA GLY A 331 -4.80 10.82 21.68
C GLY A 331 -5.34 9.44 22.09
N ASP A 332 -5.71 9.32 23.36
CA ASP A 332 -6.17 8.06 23.93
C ASP A 332 -7.70 7.98 23.92
N PHE A 333 -8.24 6.94 23.28
CA PHE A 333 -9.69 6.72 23.17
C PHE A 333 -10.17 5.78 24.28
N TRP A 334 -10.50 6.38 25.43
CA TRP A 334 -11.15 5.74 26.56
C TRP A 334 -12.66 6.04 26.53
N GLY A 335 -13.49 5.01 26.47
CA GLY A 335 -14.95 5.14 26.51
C GLY A 335 -15.64 4.32 25.42
N ASP A 336 -16.97 4.29 25.49
CA ASP A 336 -17.76 3.33 24.70
C ASP A 336 -18.14 3.88 23.32
N THR A 337 -18.23 5.20 23.14
CA THR A 337 -18.71 5.81 21.89
C THR A 337 -18.10 7.19 21.65
N PHE A 338 -17.69 7.44 20.41
CA PHE A 338 -17.16 8.72 19.94
C PHE A 338 -17.94 9.22 18.72
N ASN A 339 -18.15 10.53 18.66
CA ASN A 339 -18.71 11.22 17.49
C ASN A 339 -17.55 11.81 16.70
N ILE A 340 -17.37 11.38 15.45
CA ILE A 340 -16.28 11.84 14.60
C ILE A 340 -16.88 12.62 13.43
N THR A 341 -16.33 13.79 13.14
CA THR A 341 -16.67 14.59 11.96
C THR A 341 -15.41 14.90 11.15
N VAL A 342 -15.47 14.72 9.83
CA VAL A 342 -14.37 15.03 8.90
C VAL A 342 -14.85 16.04 7.87
N ASN A 343 -14.35 17.28 7.89
CA ASN A 343 -14.85 18.37 7.05
C ASN A 343 -16.39 18.54 7.07
N GLY A 344 -17.00 18.29 8.23
CA GLY A 344 -18.46 18.32 8.41
C GLY A 344 -19.20 17.03 7.99
N PHE A 345 -18.53 16.04 7.39
CA PHE A 345 -19.07 14.71 7.18
C PHE A 345 -19.13 13.96 8.52
N ALA A 346 -20.33 13.59 8.97
CA ALA A 346 -20.52 12.86 10.22
C ALA A 346 -20.33 11.35 10.01
N VAL A 347 -19.42 10.76 10.79
CA VAL A 347 -19.19 9.32 10.82
C VAL A 347 -20.22 8.67 11.74
N GLU A 348 -20.69 7.47 11.39
CA GLU A 348 -21.54 6.70 12.29
C GLU A 348 -20.81 6.46 13.64
N PRO A 349 -21.50 6.63 14.78
CA PRO A 349 -20.86 6.48 16.09
C PRO A 349 -20.18 5.11 16.22
N LEU A 350 -18.90 5.12 16.59
CA LEU A 350 -18.11 3.91 16.75
C LEU A 350 -18.31 3.31 18.14
N PRO A 351 -18.89 2.11 18.27
CA PRO A 351 -18.85 1.38 19.52
C PRO A 351 -17.43 0.83 19.74
N LEU A 352 -16.71 1.37 20.71
CA LEU A 352 -15.42 0.80 21.14
C LEU A 352 -15.73 -0.32 22.14
N GLY A 353 -16.13 -1.48 21.59
CA GLY A 353 -16.56 -2.64 22.36
C GLY A 353 -15.50 -3.09 23.36
N VAL A 354 -15.76 -2.83 24.64
CA VAL A 354 -15.12 -3.52 25.77
C VAL A 354 -16.17 -4.52 26.27
N GLU A 355 -16.29 -5.68 25.61
CA GLU A 355 -16.97 -6.84 26.21
C GLU A 355 -15.98 -7.73 26.97
#